data_AF-A0A177NSU4-F1
#
_entry.id   AF-A0A177NSU4-F1
#
_cell.length_a   1.000
_cell.length_b   1.000
_cell.length_c   1.000
_cell.angle_alpha   90.00
_cell.angle_beta   90.00
_cell.angle_gamma   90.00
#
_symmetry.space_group_name_H-M   'P 1'
#
loop_
_entity.id
_entity.type
_entity.pdbx_description
1 polymer ?
#
loop_
_entity_poly.entity_id
_entity_poly.type
_entity_poly.pdbx_seq_one_letter_code
_entity_poly.pdbx_strand_id
1 'polypeptide(L)'
;MADADFSRAYAMSPAPEIDNELFERVSRQLRRWSDRSIGVAKSIIIDGLSLSEAASKHDMSPQQANVIRARFVEKADKVRLESFMEREKPKRPNVELDAFKPEILILDEKGYTVEQIISFLAENNVIATATTIRNFLKGN
;
A
#
# COMPACT_ATOMS: atom_id res chain seq x y z
N MET A 1 -21.57 -24.27 -27.46
CA MET A 1 -22.32 -23.30 -26.63
C MET A 1 -22.06 -23.68 -25.18
N ALA A 2 -21.33 -22.80 -24.47
CA ALA A 2 -20.85 -22.89 -23.08
C ALA A 2 -19.89 -24.09 -22.79
N ASP A 3 -18.80 -23.97 -22.05
CA ASP A 3 -18.44 -22.98 -21.04
C ASP A 3 -16.95 -22.69 -21.02
N ALA A 4 -16.65 -21.47 -20.60
CA ALA A 4 -15.37 -20.83 -20.69
C ALA A 4 -14.29 -21.46 -19.78
N ASP A 5 -13.11 -21.60 -20.36
CA ASP A 5 -11.83 -21.85 -19.71
C ASP A 5 -11.49 -20.69 -18.76
N PHE A 6 -12.09 -20.70 -17.57
CA PHE A 6 -11.88 -19.72 -16.49
C PHE A 6 -10.57 -19.97 -15.71
N SER A 7 -9.61 -20.69 -16.27
CA SER A 7 -8.37 -21.07 -15.57
C SER A 7 -7.11 -20.38 -16.09
N ARG A 8 -7.22 -19.36 -16.96
CA ARG A 8 -6.04 -18.78 -17.65
C ARG A 8 -5.77 -17.28 -17.49
N ALA A 9 -6.27 -16.62 -16.44
CA ALA A 9 -6.01 -15.17 -16.27
C ALA A 9 -5.77 -14.68 -14.84
N TYR A 10 -5.41 -15.56 -13.88
CA TYR A 10 -4.64 -15.14 -12.70
C TYR A 10 -3.15 -15.43 -12.93
N ALA A 11 -2.65 -15.06 -14.11
CA ALA A 11 -1.24 -14.73 -14.21
C ALA A 11 -1.04 -13.57 -13.24
N MET A 12 -0.46 -13.87 -12.07
CA MET A 12 0.22 -12.90 -11.22
C MET A 12 0.94 -11.96 -12.16
N SER A 13 0.37 -10.79 -12.41
CA SER A 13 1.10 -9.74 -13.09
C SER A 13 2.35 -9.56 -12.22
N PRO A 14 3.57 -9.80 -12.75
CA PRO A 14 4.76 -9.56 -11.95
C PRO A 14 4.62 -8.14 -11.41
N ALA A 15 4.91 -7.97 -10.11
CA ALA A 15 4.84 -6.65 -9.49
C ALA A 15 5.53 -5.66 -10.43
N PRO A 16 4.86 -4.55 -10.81
CA PRO A 16 5.35 -3.68 -11.87
C PRO A 16 6.79 -3.27 -11.54
N GLU A 17 7.68 -3.60 -12.47
CA GLU A 17 9.13 -3.41 -12.34
C GLU A 17 9.43 -1.93 -12.09
N ILE A 18 10.40 -1.64 -11.24
CA ILE A 18 10.78 -0.26 -10.93
C ILE A 18 11.58 0.28 -12.12
N ASP A 19 10.93 1.07 -12.97
CA ASP A 19 11.57 1.75 -14.10
C ASP A 19 12.33 3.02 -13.68
N ASN A 20 13.04 3.63 -14.63
CA ASN A 20 13.81 4.85 -14.39
C ASN A 20 12.95 6.02 -13.88
N GLU A 21 11.71 6.16 -14.35
CA GLU A 21 10.86 7.28 -13.94
C GLU A 21 10.42 7.14 -12.49
N LEU A 22 9.95 5.95 -12.11
CA LEU A 22 9.59 5.64 -10.73
C LEU A 22 10.82 5.73 -9.82
N PHE A 23 11.98 5.25 -10.28
CA PHE A 23 13.23 5.34 -9.53
C PHE A 23 13.61 6.80 -9.21
N GLU A 24 13.60 7.69 -10.20
CA GLU A 24 13.92 9.10 -10.02
C GLU A 24 12.90 9.79 -9.10
N ARG A 25 11.61 9.46 -9.25
CA ARG A 25 10.55 9.99 -8.39
C ARG A 25 10.76 9.59 -6.92
N VAL A 26 11.05 8.32 -6.66
CA VAL A 26 11.33 7.80 -5.31
C VAL A 26 12.59 8.44 -4.74
N SER A 27 13.65 8.54 -5.55
CA SER A 27 14.95 9.12 -5.13
C SER A 27 14.81 10.55 -4.63
N ARG A 28 13.99 11.40 -5.29
CA ARG A 28 13.71 12.78 -4.84
C ARG A 28 13.02 12.86 -3.48
N GLN A 29 12.32 11.81 -3.05
CA GLN A 29 11.66 11.75 -1.74
C GLN A 29 12.58 11.24 -0.63
N LEU A 30 13.70 10.60 -0.96
CA LEU A 30 14.62 9.96 -0.01
C LEU A 30 15.65 10.95 0.57
N ARG A 31 15.19 12.06 1.18
CA ARG A 31 16.06 13.15 1.68
C ARG A 31 17.15 12.73 2.69
N ARG A 32 16.98 11.59 3.37
CA ARG A 32 17.93 11.07 4.37
C ARG A 32 18.92 10.07 3.79
N TRP A 33 18.77 9.69 2.53
CA TRP A 33 19.67 8.74 1.88
C TRP A 33 20.87 9.51 1.32
N SER A 34 22.05 8.91 1.48
CA SER A 34 23.25 9.41 0.83
C SER A 34 23.22 9.11 -0.67
N ASP A 35 23.94 9.90 -1.47
CA ASP A 35 24.13 9.65 -2.91
C ASP A 35 24.68 8.25 -3.18
N ARG A 36 25.57 7.75 -2.30
CA ARG A 36 26.08 6.38 -2.37
C ARG A 36 24.95 5.35 -2.26
N SER A 37 24.02 5.53 -1.30
CA SER A 37 22.88 4.61 -1.14
C SER A 37 21.93 4.64 -2.33
N ILE A 38 21.69 5.82 -2.90
CA ILE A 38 20.89 5.97 -4.13
C ILE A 38 21.61 5.30 -5.30
N GLY A 39 22.92 5.51 -5.42
CA GLY A 39 23.75 4.89 -6.45
C GLY A 39 23.79 3.37 -6.39
N VAL A 40 23.82 2.78 -5.19
CA VAL A 40 23.71 1.32 -5.00
C VAL A 40 22.36 0.81 -5.46
N ALA A 41 21.27 1.48 -5.08
CA ALA A 41 19.93 1.10 -5.51
C ALA A 41 19.80 1.16 -7.04
N LYS A 42 20.34 2.21 -7.69
CA LYS A 42 20.35 2.35 -9.15
C LYS A 42 21.12 1.22 -9.83
N SER A 43 22.34 0.96 -9.37
CA SER A 43 23.18 -0.13 -9.87
C SER A 43 22.45 -1.47 -9.91
N ILE A 44 21.66 -1.77 -8.88
CA ILE A 44 20.98 -3.07 -8.75
C ILE A 44 19.65 -3.09 -9.51
N ILE A 45 18.85 -2.04 -9.37
CA ILE A 45 17.45 -2.02 -9.81
C ILE A 45 17.33 -1.59 -11.28
N ILE A 46 18.13 -0.62 -11.71
CA ILE A 46 18.08 -0.05 -13.05
C ILE A 46 19.17 -0.65 -13.94
N ASP A 47 20.40 -0.72 -13.44
CA ASP A 47 21.53 -1.20 -14.25
C ASP A 47 21.65 -2.74 -14.24
N GLY A 48 20.85 -3.43 -13.42
CA GLY A 48 20.78 -4.89 -13.37
C GLY A 48 22.02 -5.60 -12.80
N LEU A 49 22.90 -4.88 -12.09
CA LEU A 49 24.08 -5.47 -11.47
C LEU A 49 23.71 -6.44 -10.36
N SER A 50 24.51 -7.50 -10.19
CA SER A 50 24.39 -8.38 -9.04
C SER A 50 24.74 -7.64 -7.74
N LEU A 51 24.28 -8.17 -6.61
CA LEU A 51 24.59 -7.61 -5.29
C LEU A 51 26.11 -7.51 -5.04
N SER A 52 26.88 -8.48 -5.54
CA SER A 52 28.34 -8.52 -5.36
C SER A 52 29.04 -7.41 -6.16
N GLU A 53 28.62 -7.23 -7.42
CA GLU A 53 29.18 -6.19 -8.30
C GLU A 53 28.82 -4.79 -7.80
N ALA A 54 27.56 -4.56 -7.42
CA ALA A 54 27.13 -3.30 -6.85
C ALA A 54 27.82 -3.00 -5.51
N ALA A 55 27.99 -4.01 -4.65
CA ALA A 55 28.69 -3.85 -3.38
C ALA A 55 30.17 -3.49 -3.60
N SER A 56 30.85 -4.17 -4.53
CA SER A 56 32.24 -3.90 -4.90
C SER A 56 32.41 -2.51 -5.50
N LYS A 57 31.50 -2.08 -6.39
CA LYS A 57 31.50 -0.75 -7.03
C LYS A 57 31.35 0.40 -6.02
N HIS A 58 30.72 0.15 -4.87
CA HIS A 58 30.38 1.16 -3.87
C HIS A 58 31.07 0.93 -2.53
N ASP A 59 32.16 0.15 -2.51
CA ASP A 59 33.01 -0.14 -1.35
C ASP A 59 32.24 -0.61 -0.10
N MET A 60 31.34 -1.58 -0.28
CA MET A 60 30.51 -2.11 0.81
C MET A 60 30.31 -3.63 0.75
N SER A 61 29.64 -4.21 1.75
CA SER A 61 29.31 -5.64 1.72
C SER A 61 28.04 -5.94 0.90
N PRO A 62 27.91 -7.14 0.30
CA PRO A 62 26.69 -7.56 -0.38
C PRO A 62 25.44 -7.49 0.51
N GLN A 63 25.58 -7.73 1.82
CA GLN A 63 24.49 -7.63 2.78
C GLN A 63 24.01 -6.18 2.92
N GLN A 64 24.93 -5.21 3.00
CA GLN A 64 24.58 -3.79 3.03
C GLN A 64 23.86 -3.37 1.74
N ALA A 65 24.37 -3.82 0.58
CA ALA A 65 23.75 -3.56 -0.71
C ALA A 65 22.32 -4.14 -0.79
N ASN A 66 22.09 -5.35 -0.26
CA ASN A 66 20.77 -5.96 -0.22
C ASN A 66 19.80 -5.19 0.70
N VAL A 67 20.27 -4.71 1.86
CA VAL A 67 19.44 -3.89 2.76
C VAL A 67 19.02 -2.59 2.07
N ILE A 68 19.94 -1.95 1.35
CA ILE A 68 19.65 -0.74 0.57
C ILE A 68 18.61 -1.06 -0.51
N ARG A 69 18.81 -2.11 -1.31
CA ARG A 69 17.84 -2.57 -2.33
C ARG A 69 16.46 -2.79 -1.73
N ALA A 70 16.36 -3.57 -0.65
CA ALA A 70 15.09 -3.93 -0.03
C ALA A 70 14.32 -2.70 0.46
N ARG A 71 15.01 -1.76 1.13
CA ARG A 71 14.41 -0.52 1.61
C ARG A 71 13.96 0.39 0.46
N PHE A 72 14.70 0.41 -0.65
CA PHE A 72 14.31 1.19 -1.82
C PHE A 72 13.03 0.63 -2.43
N VAL A 73 12.95 -0.70 -2.60
CA VAL A 73 11.75 -1.38 -3.12
C VAL A 73 10.53 -1.09 -2.24
N GLU A 74 10.67 -1.19 -0.91
CA GLU A 74 9.58 -0.85 0.02
C GLU A 74 9.10 0.60 -0.14
N LYS A 75 10.02 1.55 -0.33
CA LYS A 75 9.64 2.94 -0.57
C LYS A 75 8.98 3.12 -1.94
N ALA A 76 9.47 2.45 -2.98
CA ALA A 76 8.87 2.47 -4.31
C ALA A 76 7.44 1.93 -4.30
N ASP A 77 7.19 0.85 -3.56
CA ASP A 77 5.85 0.30 -3.38
C ASP A 77 4.90 1.30 -2.70
N LYS A 78 5.37 1.99 -1.66
CA LYS A 78 4.60 3.06 -0.99
C LYS A 78 4.27 4.20 -1.95
N VAL A 79 5.25 4.71 -2.69
CA VAL A 79 5.04 5.80 -3.66
C VAL A 79 4.08 5.39 -4.78
N ARG A 80 4.16 4.14 -5.23
CA ARG A 80 3.24 3.59 -6.24
C ARG A 80 1.81 3.52 -5.70
N LEU A 81 1.64 3.05 -4.47
CA LEU A 81 0.35 2.99 -3.81
C LEU A 81 -0.25 4.38 -3.61
N GLU A 82 0.56 5.34 -3.12
CA GLU A 82 0.16 6.74 -2.95
C GLU A 82 -0.26 7.35 -4.29
N SER A 83 0.53 7.17 -5.35
CA SER A 83 0.21 7.67 -6.70
C SER A 83 -1.08 7.05 -7.25
N PHE A 84 -1.32 5.77 -6.95
CA PHE A 84 -2.57 5.11 -7.31
C PHE A 84 -3.76 5.73 -6.57
N MET A 85 -3.64 5.94 -5.25
CA MET A 85 -4.69 6.56 -4.44
C MET A 85 -4.98 8.02 -4.83
N GLU A 86 -3.96 8.77 -5.28
CA GLU A 86 -4.13 10.13 -5.79
C GLU A 86 -4.91 10.16 -7.11
N ARG A 87 -4.61 9.23 -8.03
CA ARG A 87 -5.27 9.14 -9.33
C ARG A 87 -6.67 8.54 -9.23
N GLU A 88 -6.78 7.41 -8.54
CA GLU A 88 -8.02 6.66 -8.38
C GLU A 88 -8.63 7.01 -7.03
N LYS A 89 -9.46 8.06 -7.01
CA LYS A 89 -10.28 8.34 -5.83
C LYS A 89 -11.10 7.09 -5.50
N PRO A 90 -11.14 6.66 -4.23
CA PRO A 90 -11.92 5.49 -3.85
C PRO A 90 -13.37 5.71 -4.28
N LYS A 91 -13.92 4.77 -5.06
CA LYS A 91 -15.31 4.82 -5.54
C LYS A 91 -16.35 4.86 -4.41
N ARG A 92 -15.93 4.54 -3.18
CA ARG A 92 -16.73 4.56 -1.96
C ARG A 92 -15.89 5.25 -0.87
N PRO A 93 -16.26 6.45 -0.41
CA PRO A 93 -15.48 7.16 0.59
C PRO A 93 -15.48 6.39 1.91
N ASN A 94 -14.29 6.20 2.49
CA ASN A 94 -14.11 5.67 3.86
C ASN A 94 -14.47 6.72 4.94
N VAL A 95 -15.40 7.64 4.65
CA VAL A 95 -15.65 8.87 5.41
C VAL A 95 -17.15 9.12 5.57
N GLU A 96 -17.92 8.08 5.88
CA GLU A 96 -19.34 8.28 6.26
C GLU A 96 -19.61 7.91 7.71
N LEU A 97 -18.70 7.23 8.42
CA LEU A 97 -18.93 6.91 9.85
C LEU A 97 -19.12 8.16 10.71
N ASP A 98 -18.39 9.24 10.42
CA ASP A 98 -18.56 10.51 11.13
C ASP A 98 -19.94 11.14 10.89
N ALA A 99 -20.51 10.95 9.69
CA ALA A 99 -21.85 11.43 9.37
C ALA A 99 -22.94 10.67 10.14
N PHE A 100 -22.68 9.39 10.43
CA PHE A 100 -23.57 8.52 11.24
C PHE A 100 -23.11 8.41 12.70
N LYS A 101 -22.22 9.28 13.17
CA LYS A 101 -21.67 9.23 14.53
C LYS A 101 -22.77 9.23 15.60
N PRO A 102 -23.77 10.13 15.57
CA PRO A 102 -24.85 10.12 16.56
C PRO A 102 -25.60 8.79 16.59
N GLU A 103 -25.91 8.24 15.42
CA GLU A 103 -26.68 7.00 15.27
C GLU A 103 -25.88 5.78 15.76
N ILE A 104 -24.59 5.70 15.42
CA ILE A 104 -23.70 4.63 15.88
C ILE A 104 -23.60 4.61 17.41
N LEU A 105 -23.44 5.78 18.04
CA LEU A 105 -23.36 5.89 19.50
C LEU A 105 -24.69 5.52 20.17
N ILE A 106 -25.82 5.97 19.62
CA ILE A 106 -27.15 5.61 20.14
C ILE A 106 -27.39 4.09 20.06
N LEU A 107 -26.98 3.45 18.96
CA LEU A 107 -27.13 2.00 18.79
C LEU A 107 -26.23 1.24 19.79
N ASP A 108 -24.99 1.69 20.00
CA ASP A 108 -24.09 1.09 20.99
C ASP A 108 -24.61 1.24 22.42
N GLU A 109 -25.07 2.44 22.80
CA GLU A 109 -25.69 2.71 24.11
C GLU A 109 -26.93 1.85 24.36
N LYS A 110 -27.69 1.55 23.30
CA LYS A 110 -28.87 0.67 23.37
C LYS A 110 -28.52 -0.82 23.36
N GLY A 111 -27.23 -1.17 23.30
CA GLY A 111 -26.75 -2.55 23.38
C GLY A 111 -26.85 -3.33 22.07
N TYR A 112 -26.96 -2.66 20.92
CA TYR A 112 -26.89 -3.32 19.63
C TYR A 112 -25.48 -3.87 19.38
N THR A 113 -25.38 -5.04 18.75
CA THR A 113 -24.08 -5.64 18.46
C THR A 113 -23.38 -4.93 17.30
N VAL A 114 -22.07 -5.12 17.19
CA VAL A 114 -21.26 -4.59 16.07
C VAL A 114 -21.81 -5.07 14.72
N GLU A 115 -22.28 -6.31 14.61
CA GLU A 115 -22.92 -6.80 13.37
C GLU A 115 -24.22 -6.05 13.05
N GLN A 116 -25.03 -5.71 14.05
CA GLN A 116 -26.26 -4.96 13.84
C GLN A 116 -25.98 -3.51 13.42
N ILE A 117 -24.96 -2.88 14.00
CA ILE A 117 -24.50 -1.55 13.59
C ILE A 117 -23.98 -1.59 12.14
N ILE A 118 -23.25 -2.63 11.74
CA ILE A 118 -22.83 -2.82 10.34
C ILE A 118 -24.03 -2.94 9.40
N SER A 119 -25.06 -3.72 9.79
CA SER A 119 -26.29 -3.85 8.99
C SER A 119 -27.01 -2.51 8.82
N PHE A 120 -27.15 -1.73 9.90
CA PHE A 120 -27.70 -0.37 9.83
C PHE A 120 -26.92 0.53 8.87
N LEU A 121 -25.58 0.48 8.94
CA LEU A 121 -24.73 1.25 8.03
C LEU A 121 -24.88 0.79 6.58
N ALA A 122 -24.99 -0.52 6.35
CA ALA A 122 -25.19 -1.09 5.02
C ALA A 122 -26.52 -0.65 4.39
N GLU A 123 -27.61 -0.54 5.17
CA GLU A 123 -28.89 0.02 4.72
C GLU A 123 -28.76 1.48 4.26
N ASN A 124 -27.82 2.21 4.84
CA ASN A 124 -27.51 3.59 4.50
C ASN A 124 -26.38 3.72 3.47
N ASN A 125 -26.02 2.63 2.77
CA ASN A 125 -24.94 2.55 1.77
C ASN A 125 -23.51 2.75 2.33
N VAL A 126 -23.34 2.65 3.64
CA VAL A 126 -22.04 2.71 4.32
C VAL A 126 -21.50 1.30 4.53
N ILE A 127 -20.34 1.01 3.97
CA ILE A 127 -19.66 -0.28 4.16
C ILE A 127 -18.66 -0.14 5.30
N ALA A 128 -18.92 -0.84 6.40
CA ALA A 128 -18.04 -0.88 7.55
C ALA A 128 -17.63 -2.32 7.88
N THR A 129 -16.41 -2.48 8.40
CA THR A 129 -15.98 -3.76 8.98
C THR A 129 -16.14 -3.73 10.50
N ALA A 130 -16.24 -4.89 11.12
CA ALA A 130 -16.33 -4.99 12.57
C ALA A 130 -15.10 -4.38 13.27
N THR A 131 -13.92 -4.45 12.64
CA THR A 131 -12.72 -3.78 13.15
C THR A 131 -12.85 -2.27 13.10
N THR A 132 -13.39 -1.73 12.00
CA THR A 132 -13.61 -0.29 11.84
C THR A 132 -14.58 0.26 12.90
N ILE A 133 -15.71 -0.42 13.14
CA ILE A 133 -16.70 -0.01 14.16
C ILE A 133 -16.13 -0.10 15.57
N ARG A 134 -15.43 -1.19 15.90
CA ARG A 134 -14.79 -1.30 17.23
C ARG A 134 -13.74 -0.22 17.48
N ASN A 135 -12.97 0.15 16.46
CA ASN A 135 -11.99 1.23 16.60
C ASN A 135 -12.68 2.60 16.74
N PHE A 136 -13.78 2.81 16.02
CA PHE A 136 -14.59 4.02 16.12
C PHE A 136 -15.22 4.21 17.50
N LEU A 137 -15.77 3.13 18.08
CA LEU A 137 -16.38 3.13 19.42
C LEU A 137 -15.35 3.26 20.55
N LYS A 138 -14.11 2.77 20.36
CA LYS A 138 -13.04 2.92 21.36
C LYS A 138 -12.43 4.32 21.42
N GLY A 139 -12.54 5.08 20.32
CA GLY A 139 -11.93 6.39 20.17
C GLY A 139 -12.86 7.56 20.52
N ASN A 140 -14.12 7.28 20.85
CA ASN A 140 -15.14 8.25 21.26
C ASN A 140 -15.69 7.89 22.64
#